data_AF-A0A4Q5GEN4-F1
#
_entry.id   AF-A0A4Q5GEN4-F1
#
_cell.length_a   1.000
_cell.length_b   1.000
_cell.length_c   1.000
_cell.angle_alpha   90.00
_cell.angle_beta   90.00
_cell.angle_gamma   90.00
#
_symmetry.space_group_name_H-M   'P 1'
#
loop_
_entity.id
_entity.type
_entity.pdbx_description
1 polymer ?
#
loop_
_entity_poly.entity_id
_entity_poly.type
_entity_poly.pdbx_seq_one_letter_code
_entity_poly.pdbx_strand_id
1 'polypeptide(L)'
;MFVGRVLVLVLSLIAFVIANSKGSGAQAIMDMVENAWDAFGASFGPTILLSLFWKRFNYQGAVAGVISGFVIDLGWLLTGMTASTGIFEIVPGFFGSLVVAIIVAKLTSAPNEKAVAIFEQGTSKNAD
;
A
#
# COMPACT_ATOMS: atom_id res chain seq x y z
N MET A 1 26.96 -7.82 5.07
CA MET A 1 26.96 -6.77 6.12
C MET A 1 27.56 -5.45 5.65
N PHE A 2 28.74 -5.42 5.01
CA PHE A 2 29.36 -4.18 4.51
C PHE A 2 28.62 -3.50 3.35
N VAL A 3 28.07 -4.28 2.42
CA VAL A 3 27.33 -3.75 1.24
C VAL A 3 26.17 -2.86 1.65
N GLY A 4 25.36 -3.27 2.64
CA GLY A 4 24.25 -2.45 3.14
C GLY A 4 24.70 -1.14 3.78
N ARG A 5 25.80 -1.15 4.54
CA ARG A 5 26.35 0.06 5.17
C ARG A 5 26.87 1.06 4.14
N VAL A 6 27.58 0.57 3.12
CA VAL A 6 28.09 1.42 2.02
C VAL A 6 26.92 2.01 1.23
N LEU A 7 25.89 1.21 0.93
CA LEU A 7 24.67 1.69 0.27
C LEU A 7 23.97 2.80 1.07
N VAL A 8 23.81 2.61 2.39
CA VAL A 8 23.21 3.64 3.25
C VAL A 8 24.04 4.92 3.20
N LEU A 9 25.37 4.85 3.29
CA LEU A 9 26.24 6.04 3.21
C LEU A 9 26.10 6.76 1.87
N VAL A 10 26.07 6.03 0.76
CA VAL A 10 25.90 6.59 -0.59
C VAL A 10 24.53 7.26 -0.74
N LEU A 11 23.46 6.58 -0.35
CA LEU A 11 22.09 7.12 -0.43
C LEU A 11 21.93 8.36 0.46
N SER A 12 22.51 8.35 1.67
CA SER A 12 22.54 9.50 2.58
C SER A 12 23.20 10.72 1.93
N LEU A 13 24.32 10.53 1.24
CA LEU A 13 25.06 11.60 0.60
C LEU A 13 24.28 12.20 -0.58
N ILE A 14 23.65 11.33 -1.40
CA ILE A 14 22.77 11.75 -2.49
C ILE A 14 21.59 12.56 -1.95
N ALA A 15 20.90 12.05 -0.93
CA ALA A 15 19.78 12.74 -0.30
C ALA A 15 20.18 14.10 0.26
N PHE A 16 21.36 14.20 0.91
CA PHE A 16 21.89 15.46 1.43
C PHE A 16 22.12 16.50 0.32
N VAL A 17 22.69 16.09 -0.83
CA VAL A 17 22.92 16.99 -1.97
C VAL A 17 21.59 17.49 -2.55
N ILE A 18 20.59 16.61 -2.71
CA ILE A 18 19.28 17.01 -3.24
C ILE A 18 18.55 17.93 -2.25
N ALA A 19 18.60 17.64 -0.95
CA ALA A 19 17.95 18.44 0.08
C ALA A 19 18.57 19.85 0.24
N ASN A 20 19.86 20.01 -0.04
CA ASN A 20 20.54 21.31 0.05
C ASN A 20 20.25 22.25 -1.15
N SER A 21 19.55 21.74 -2.17
CA SER A 21 18.96 22.54 -3.25
C SER A 21 17.77 23.34 -2.69
N LYS A 22 18.00 24.62 -2.37
CA LYS A 22 17.03 25.50 -1.70
C LYS A 22 15.63 25.47 -2.37
N GLY A 23 14.60 25.30 -1.55
CA GLY A 23 13.20 25.64 -1.85
C GLY A 23 12.41 24.57 -2.61
N SER A 24 12.75 24.34 -3.88
CA SER A 24 11.98 23.45 -4.75
C SER A 24 12.34 21.96 -4.61
N GLY A 25 13.59 21.64 -4.25
CA GLY A 25 14.05 20.25 -4.12
C GLY A 25 13.48 19.55 -2.89
N ALA A 26 13.53 20.20 -1.73
CA ALA A 26 13.04 19.61 -0.48
C ALA A 26 11.51 19.41 -0.48
N GLN A 27 10.74 20.40 -0.96
CA GLN A 27 9.28 20.27 -1.07
C GLN A 27 8.91 19.19 -2.10
N ALA A 28 9.55 19.17 -3.27
CA ALA A 28 9.30 18.13 -4.26
C ALA A 28 9.62 16.72 -3.75
N ILE A 29 10.63 16.55 -2.89
CA ILE A 29 10.88 15.26 -2.22
C ILE A 29 9.73 14.93 -1.28
N MET A 30 9.31 15.87 -0.44
CA MET A 30 8.21 15.63 0.50
C MET A 30 6.92 15.27 -0.23
N ASP A 31 6.56 16.01 -1.28
CA ASP A 31 5.38 15.74 -2.10
C ASP A 31 5.49 14.38 -2.81
N MET A 32 6.68 14.04 -3.36
CA MET A 32 6.90 12.74 -4.01
C MET A 32 6.77 11.58 -3.01
N VAL A 33 7.29 11.75 -1.81
CA VAL A 33 7.23 10.74 -0.74
C VAL A 33 5.80 10.59 -0.24
N GLU A 34 5.10 11.68 0.04
CA GLU A 34 3.70 11.69 0.46
C GLU A 34 2.81 10.96 -0.56
N ASN A 35 2.87 11.33 -1.84
CA ASN A 35 2.12 10.67 -2.91
C ASN A 35 2.45 9.17 -3.02
N ALA A 36 3.71 8.78 -2.83
CA ALA A 36 4.09 7.37 -2.86
C ALA A 36 3.50 6.60 -1.66
N TRP A 37 3.56 7.18 -0.46
CA TRP A 37 2.99 6.56 0.74
C TRP A 37 1.47 6.44 0.68
N ASP A 38 0.78 7.41 0.07
CA ASP A 38 -0.66 7.39 -0.13
C ASP A 38 -1.07 6.23 -1.05
N ALA A 39 -0.40 6.08 -2.19
CA ALA A 39 -0.61 4.96 -3.09
C ALA A 39 -0.33 3.60 -2.42
N PHE A 40 0.72 3.51 -1.58
CA PHE A 40 1.00 2.31 -0.78
C PHE A 40 -0.11 2.04 0.24
N GLY A 41 -0.58 3.06 0.95
CA GLY A 41 -1.65 2.96 1.94
C GLY A 41 -2.98 2.51 1.32
N ALA A 42 -3.35 3.11 0.18
CA ALA A 42 -4.54 2.76 -0.60
C ALA A 42 -4.52 1.33 -1.16
N SER A 43 -3.34 0.85 -1.57
CA SER A 43 -3.18 -0.47 -2.21
C SER A 43 -3.03 -1.60 -1.20
N PHE A 44 -2.13 -1.44 -0.23
CA PHE A 44 -1.76 -2.51 0.71
C PHE A 44 -2.59 -2.49 1.98
N GLY A 45 -3.05 -1.32 2.44
CA GLY A 45 -3.82 -1.21 3.70
C GLY A 45 -5.02 -2.15 3.74
N PRO A 46 -5.95 -2.07 2.78
CA PRO A 46 -7.12 -2.94 2.73
C PRO A 46 -6.77 -4.42 2.59
N THR A 47 -5.79 -4.71 1.74
CA THR A 47 -5.32 -6.08 1.47
C THR A 47 -4.73 -6.73 2.72
N ILE A 48 -3.95 -5.98 3.52
CA ILE A 48 -3.37 -6.43 4.79
C ILE A 48 -4.48 -6.63 5.83
N LEU A 49 -5.43 -5.70 5.93
CA LEU A 49 -6.55 -5.87 6.87
C LEU A 49 -7.38 -7.11 6.55
N LEU A 50 -7.71 -7.33 5.27
CA LEU A 50 -8.45 -8.51 4.85
C LEU A 50 -7.65 -9.80 5.09
N SER A 51 -6.34 -9.81 4.86
CA SER A 51 -5.52 -11.01 5.11
C SER A 51 -5.43 -11.37 6.59
N LEU A 52 -5.45 -10.38 7.48
CA LEU A 52 -5.38 -10.59 8.93
C LEU A 52 -6.72 -10.95 9.56
N PHE A 53 -7.82 -10.38 9.07
CA PHE A 53 -9.13 -10.51 9.73
C PHE A 53 -10.15 -11.37 8.97
N TRP A 54 -9.84 -11.78 7.74
CA TRP A 54 -10.77 -12.56 6.91
C TRP A 54 -10.14 -13.86 6.39
N LYS A 55 -10.44 -14.96 7.08
CA LYS A 55 -9.95 -16.32 6.76
C LYS A 55 -10.17 -16.77 5.31
N ARG A 56 -11.23 -16.27 4.64
CA ARG A 56 -11.54 -16.61 3.23
C ARG A 56 -10.76 -15.76 2.23
N PHE A 57 -10.00 -14.75 2.65
CA PHE A 57 -9.28 -13.89 1.73
C PHE A 57 -8.24 -14.68 0.93
N ASN A 58 -8.13 -14.40 -0.37
CA ASN A 58 -7.35 -15.20 -1.30
C ASN A 58 -6.41 -14.33 -2.16
N TYR A 59 -5.49 -14.99 -2.86
CA TYR A 59 -4.47 -14.34 -3.68
C TYR A 59 -5.06 -13.44 -4.78
N GLN A 60 -6.12 -13.88 -5.45
CA GLN A 60 -6.72 -13.09 -6.54
C GLN A 60 -7.38 -11.81 -6.01
N GLY A 61 -8.04 -11.88 -4.85
CA GLY A 61 -8.55 -10.72 -4.14
C GLY A 61 -7.44 -9.77 -3.71
N ALA A 62 -6.32 -10.30 -3.21
CA ALA A 62 -5.16 -9.50 -2.81
C ALA A 62 -4.53 -8.75 -4.00
N VAL A 63 -4.31 -9.43 -5.11
CA VAL A 63 -3.77 -8.81 -6.33
C VAL A 63 -4.73 -7.75 -6.88
N ALA A 64 -6.03 -8.06 -6.94
CA ALA A 64 -7.02 -7.09 -7.41
C ALA A 64 -7.12 -5.88 -6.48
N GLY A 65 -7.06 -6.07 -5.17
CA GLY A 65 -7.00 -4.99 -4.18
C GLY A 65 -5.79 -4.09 -4.40
N VAL A 66 -4.58 -4.64 -4.45
CA VAL A 66 -3.36 -3.85 -4.64
C VAL A 66 -3.40 -3.07 -5.95
N ILE A 67 -3.79 -3.71 -7.07
CA ILE A 67 -3.86 -3.02 -8.37
C ILE A 67 -4.92 -1.93 -8.35
N SER A 68 -6.13 -2.22 -7.86
CA SER A 68 -7.21 -1.24 -7.84
C SER A 68 -6.93 -0.05 -6.92
N GLY A 69 -6.29 -0.27 -5.76
CA GLY A 69 -5.87 0.82 -4.88
C GLY A 69 -4.92 1.78 -5.55
N PHE A 70 -3.88 1.25 -6.23
CA PHE A 70 -2.94 2.08 -6.97
C PHE A 70 -3.61 2.83 -8.12
N VAL A 71 -4.47 2.17 -8.88
CA VAL A 71 -5.17 2.77 -10.03
C VAL A 71 -6.14 3.88 -9.57
N ILE A 72 -6.87 3.67 -8.48
CA ILE A 72 -7.83 4.65 -7.97
C ILE A 72 -7.09 5.85 -7.38
N ASP A 73 -6.06 5.62 -6.57
CA ASP A 73 -5.22 6.66 -5.98
C ASP A 73 -4.56 7.52 -7.06
N LEU A 74 -3.87 6.88 -8.02
CA LEU A 74 -3.24 7.58 -9.13
C LEU A 74 -4.27 8.31 -10.01
N GLY A 75 -5.43 7.70 -10.25
CA GLY A 75 -6.53 8.35 -10.98
C GLY A 75 -7.04 9.59 -10.25
N TRP A 76 -7.14 9.54 -8.92
CA TRP A 76 -7.56 10.65 -8.08
C TRP A 76 -6.56 11.82 -8.14
N LEU A 77 -5.26 11.49 -8.06
CA LEU A 77 -4.16 12.44 -8.18
C LEU A 77 -4.13 13.10 -9.57
N LEU A 78 -4.18 12.30 -10.64
CA LEU A 78 -4.08 12.79 -12.02
C LEU A 78 -5.29 13.61 -12.47
N THR A 79 -6.47 13.37 -11.88
CA THR A 79 -7.68 14.15 -12.15
C THR A 79 -7.78 15.43 -11.32
N GLY A 80 -6.84 15.66 -10.40
CA GLY A 80 -6.84 16.82 -9.51
C GLY A 80 -8.02 16.83 -8.55
N MET A 81 -8.58 15.65 -8.25
CA MET A 81 -9.82 15.55 -7.48
C MET A 81 -9.62 15.89 -6.00
N THR A 82 -8.39 15.75 -5.49
CA THR A 82 -7.98 16.26 -4.18
C THR A 82 -8.18 17.78 -4.09
N ALA A 83 -7.82 18.53 -5.14
CA ALA A 83 -7.97 19.98 -5.17
C ALA A 83 -9.44 20.44 -5.33
N SER A 84 -10.29 19.63 -5.96
CA SER A 84 -11.70 19.97 -6.18
C SER A 84 -12.63 19.54 -5.05
N THR A 85 -12.31 18.44 -4.36
CA THR A 85 -13.16 17.86 -3.30
C THR A 85 -12.62 18.08 -1.89
N GLY A 86 -11.32 18.36 -1.75
CA GLY A 86 -10.62 18.40 -0.46
C GLY A 86 -10.40 17.03 0.17
N ILE A 87 -10.69 15.93 -0.55
CA ILE A 87 -10.49 14.56 -0.07
C ILE A 87 -9.15 14.05 -0.62
N PHE A 88 -8.27 13.65 0.29
CA PHE A 88 -7.00 12.99 -0.03
C PHE A 88 -7.22 11.68 -0.79
N GLU A 89 -6.41 11.43 -1.81
CA GLU A 89 -6.40 10.27 -2.72
C GLU A 89 -6.38 8.91 -1.99
N ILE A 90 -5.68 8.83 -0.85
CA ILE A 90 -5.60 7.60 -0.05
C ILE A 90 -6.97 7.10 0.40
N VAL A 91 -7.92 8.00 0.70
CA VAL A 91 -9.26 7.65 1.22
C VAL A 91 -10.10 6.89 0.17
N PRO A 92 -10.40 7.44 -1.01
CA PRO A 92 -11.11 6.73 -2.05
C PRO A 92 -10.31 5.54 -2.59
N GLY A 93 -8.97 5.63 -2.65
CA GLY A 93 -8.10 4.53 -3.01
C GLY A 93 -8.27 3.33 -2.07
N PHE A 94 -8.25 3.56 -0.76
CA PHE A 94 -8.43 2.55 0.28
C PHE A 94 -9.81 1.90 0.22
N PHE A 95 -10.90 2.69 0.22
CA PHE A 95 -12.25 2.11 0.22
C PHE A 95 -12.59 1.45 -1.11
N GLY A 96 -12.14 2.02 -2.23
CA GLY A 96 -12.32 1.46 -3.55
C GLY A 96 -11.61 0.10 -3.68
N SER A 97 -10.35 0.02 -3.24
CA SER A 97 -9.59 -1.23 -3.29
C SER A 97 -10.12 -2.28 -2.34
N LEU A 98 -10.61 -1.88 -1.16
CA LEU A 98 -11.29 -2.78 -0.22
C LEU A 98 -12.49 -3.45 -0.87
N VAL A 99 -13.35 -2.67 -1.53
CA VAL A 99 -14.55 -3.19 -2.21
C VAL A 99 -14.15 -4.13 -3.35
N VAL A 100 -13.20 -3.73 -4.20
CA VAL A 100 -12.71 -4.57 -5.30
C VAL A 100 -12.11 -5.88 -4.77
N ALA A 101 -11.26 -5.80 -3.75
CA ALA A 101 -10.64 -6.97 -3.12
C ALA A 101 -11.69 -7.94 -2.57
N ILE A 102 -12.74 -7.44 -1.90
CA ILE A 102 -13.84 -8.25 -1.37
C ILE A 102 -14.62 -8.90 -2.50
N ILE A 103 -15.01 -8.14 -3.52
CA ILE A 103 -15.77 -8.65 -4.67
C ILE A 103 -14.99 -9.76 -5.37
N VAL A 104 -13.73 -9.49 -5.73
CA VAL A 104 -12.90 -10.45 -6.43
C VAL A 104 -12.66 -11.69 -5.57
N ALA A 105 -12.28 -11.54 -4.30
CA ALA A 105 -12.08 -12.68 -3.39
C ALA A 105 -13.35 -13.55 -3.25
N LYS A 106 -14.54 -12.95 -3.29
CA LYS A 106 -15.79 -13.72 -3.20
C LYS A 106 -16.13 -14.47 -4.49
N LEU A 107 -15.82 -13.90 -5.65
CA LEU A 107 -16.08 -14.46 -6.97
C LEU A 107 -15.04 -15.49 -7.41
N THR A 108 -13.88 -15.51 -6.76
CA THR A 108 -12.78 -16.42 -7.06
C THR A 108 -12.70 -17.60 -6.10
N SER A 109 -11.81 -18.55 -6.42
CA SER A 109 -11.56 -19.75 -5.65
C SER A 109 -11.16 -19.44 -4.21
N ALA A 110 -11.59 -20.30 -3.28
CA ALA A 110 -11.17 -20.20 -1.87
C ALA A 110 -9.63 -20.26 -1.72
N PRO A 111 -9.08 -19.68 -0.64
CA PRO A 111 -7.65 -19.75 -0.35
C PRO A 111 -7.20 -21.21 -0.18
N ASN A 112 -5.94 -21.46 -0.50
CA ASN A 112 -5.38 -22.80 -0.35
C ASN A 112 -5.26 -23.21 1.13
N GLU A 113 -5.15 -24.51 1.37
CA GLU A 113 -5.07 -25.09 2.71
C GLU A 113 -3.92 -24.51 3.54
N LYS A 114 -2.78 -24.21 2.92
CA LYS A 114 -1.63 -23.59 3.60
C LYS A 114 -1.96 -22.21 4.15
N ALA A 115 -2.61 -21.36 3.35
CA ALA A 115 -3.02 -20.03 3.78
C ALA A 115 -4.04 -20.10 4.92
N VAL A 116 -4.98 -21.04 4.86
CA VAL A 116 -5.94 -21.30 5.93
C VAL A 116 -5.23 -21.76 7.22
N ALA A 117 -4.28 -22.68 7.12
CA ALA A 117 -3.52 -23.19 8.26
C ALA A 117 -2.69 -22.08 8.94
N ILE A 118 -2.07 -21.19 8.16
CA ILE A 118 -1.34 -20.03 8.70
C ILE A 118 -2.29 -19.09 9.46
N PHE A 119 -3.46 -18.80 8.90
CA PHE A 119 -4.47 -17.97 9.55
C PHE A 119 -4.94 -18.59 10.88
N GLU A 120 -5.20 -19.90 10.89
CA GLU A 120 -5.61 -20.64 12.10
C GLU A 120 -4.52 -20.66 13.17
N GLN A 121 -3.26 -20.87 12.77
CA GLN A 121 -2.12 -20.82 13.68
C GLN A 121 -2.02 -19.44 14.35
N GLY A 122 -2.09 -18.38 13.56
CA GLY A 122 -2.01 -16.99 14.05
C GLY A 122 -3.22 -16.54 14.88
N THR A 123 -4.35 -17.24 14.80
CA THR A 123 -5.56 -16.97 15.60
C THR A 123 -5.78 -17.96 16.74
N SER A 124 -4.86 -18.91 16.94
CA SER A 124 -4.96 -19.92 18.00
C SER A 124 -4.67 -19.30 19.38
N LYS A 125 -5.32 -19.83 20.43
CA LYS A 125 -5.14 -19.37 21.83
C LYS A 125 -3.74 -19.63 22.39
N ASN A 126 -2.92 -20.42 21.70
CA ASN A 126 -1.57 -20.79 22.11
C ASN A 126 -0.50 -20.07 21.25
N ALA A 127 -0.89 -18.98 20.57
CA ALA A 127 0.02 -18.21 19.73
C ALA A 127 0.98 -17.30 20.54
N ASP A 128 0.80 -17.22 21.86
CA ASP A 128 1.66 -16.50 22.82
C ASP A 128 2.64 -17.43 23.54
#